data_AF-A0A2D5GR36-F1
#
_entry.id   AF-A0A2D5GR36-F1
#
_cell.length_a   1.000
_cell.length_b   1.000
_cell.length_c   1.000
_cell.angle_alpha   90.00
_cell.angle_beta   90.00
_cell.angle_gamma   90.00
#
_symmetry.space_group_name_H-M   'P 1'
#
loop_
_entity.id
_entity.type
_entity.pdbx_description
1 polymer ?
#
loop_
_entity_poly.entity_id
_entity_poly.type
_entity_poly.pdbx_seq_one_letter_code
_entity_poly.pdbx_strand_id
1 'polypeptide(L)'
;MSEEQAEEVVEEVVGEVVGKAVEDVVEDKKEFDYDEVQEKQARDTGWVPIDEWEGKPEDWIKADVYNVRRGLVGELRRQKQINAGFEDRLNNVNQIHAGQLEVQRKELMAARDAAILDGGEEGLEIAKNKQYQIDTLNSAPQMQSLPLELTEWNERNPWISIPGAKSTYAQTLFAQSLGQGNNVAQAIALVDREISREYPAGKRPKPPMSEQEGGSRPRGYKKSELKLTMGDITQQEQRMIDAMPNAWAGKTDTQILKAVADARKG
;
A
#
# COMPACT_ATOMS: atom_id res chain seq x y z
N MET A 1 -57.30 67.37 -8.40
CA MET A 1 -56.47 66.18 -8.65
C MET A 1 -55.56 66.07 -7.45
N SER A 2 -55.99 65.27 -6.49
CA SER A 2 -55.36 65.04 -5.18
C SER A 2 -54.26 63.98 -5.31
N GLU A 3 -53.23 64.07 -4.49
CA GLU A 3 -52.06 63.15 -4.45
C GLU A 3 -52.45 61.66 -4.38
N GLU A 4 -53.60 61.32 -3.80
CA GLU A 4 -54.11 59.93 -3.76
C GLU A 4 -54.40 59.33 -5.13
N GLN A 5 -54.79 60.14 -6.14
CA GLN A 5 -55.05 59.63 -7.49
C GLN A 5 -53.76 59.36 -8.28
N ALA A 6 -52.62 59.87 -7.81
CA ALA A 6 -51.32 59.64 -8.46
C ALA A 6 -50.64 58.38 -7.92
N GLU A 7 -50.84 58.00 -6.65
CA GLU A 7 -50.26 56.77 -6.08
C GLU A 7 -50.97 55.51 -6.57
N GLU A 8 -52.31 55.52 -6.71
CA GLU A 8 -53.08 54.36 -7.18
C GLU A 8 -52.72 53.95 -8.63
N VAL A 9 -52.47 54.94 -9.50
CA VAL A 9 -52.07 54.71 -10.90
C VAL A 9 -50.63 54.19 -11.00
N VAL A 10 -49.76 54.55 -10.06
CA VAL A 10 -48.38 54.06 -10.05
C VAL A 10 -48.31 52.62 -9.53
N GLU A 11 -49.16 52.24 -8.57
CA GLU A 11 -49.20 50.87 -8.04
C GLU A 11 -49.77 49.86 -9.06
N GLU A 12 -50.79 50.25 -9.83
CA GLU A 12 -51.38 49.39 -10.87
C GLU A 12 -50.42 49.17 -12.05
N VAL A 13 -49.71 50.21 -12.49
CA VAL A 13 -48.74 50.13 -13.60
C VAL A 13 -47.49 49.34 -13.19
N VAL A 14 -47.06 49.42 -11.92
CA VAL A 14 -45.94 48.61 -11.41
C VAL A 14 -46.35 47.15 -11.24
N GLY A 15 -47.59 46.86 -10.84
CA GLY A 15 -48.12 45.50 -10.73
C GLY A 15 -48.18 44.76 -12.07
N GLU A 16 -48.62 45.42 -13.14
CA GLU A 16 -48.72 44.80 -14.48
C GLU A 16 -47.35 44.59 -15.14
N VAL A 17 -46.40 45.52 -14.95
CA VAL A 17 -45.04 45.41 -15.51
C VAL A 17 -44.21 44.35 -14.76
N VAL A 18 -44.39 44.20 -13.45
CA VAL A 18 -43.73 43.13 -12.68
C VAL A 18 -44.39 41.77 -12.94
N GLY A 19 -45.72 41.70 -13.10
CA GLY A 19 -46.41 40.46 -13.47
C GLY A 19 -45.95 39.88 -14.81
N LYS A 20 -45.79 40.74 -15.82
CA LYS A 20 -45.35 40.33 -17.16
C LYS A 20 -43.85 40.00 -17.25
N ALA A 21 -43.02 40.63 -16.43
CA ALA A 21 -41.59 40.33 -16.37
C ALA A 21 -41.27 39.03 -15.59
N VAL A 22 -42.18 38.55 -14.75
CA VAL A 22 -42.00 37.29 -13.99
C VAL A 22 -42.49 36.06 -14.78
N GLU A 23 -43.42 36.24 -15.72
CA GLU A 23 -43.94 35.13 -16.54
C GLU A 23 -42.97 34.71 -17.66
N ASP A 24 -42.23 35.66 -18.26
CA ASP A 24 -41.24 35.39 -19.33
C ASP A 24 -39.91 34.77 -18.85
N VAL A 25 -39.68 34.63 -17.54
CA VAL A 25 -38.43 34.04 -17.00
C VAL A 25 -38.58 32.53 -16.69
N VAL A 26 -39.77 31.96 -16.89
CA VAL A 26 -40.06 30.56 -16.52
C VAL A 26 -39.82 29.56 -17.67
N GLU A 27 -39.68 30.00 -18.93
CA GLU A 27 -39.78 29.07 -20.07
C GLU A 27 -38.49 28.50 -20.68
N ASP A 28 -37.28 28.84 -20.20
CA ASP A 28 -36.04 28.30 -20.80
C ASP A 28 -35.11 27.63 -19.77
N LYS A 29 -35.66 26.75 -18.92
CA LYS A 29 -34.86 25.67 -18.32
C LYS A 29 -34.81 24.50 -19.29
N LYS A 30 -33.98 24.60 -20.34
CA LYS A 30 -33.47 23.40 -21.01
C LYS A 30 -32.77 22.56 -19.94
N GLU A 31 -33.36 21.43 -19.57
CA GLU A 31 -32.67 20.42 -18.78
C GLU A 31 -31.31 20.17 -19.42
N PHE A 32 -30.25 20.43 -18.65
CA PHE A 32 -28.90 20.17 -19.12
C PHE A 32 -28.74 18.65 -19.23
N ASP A 33 -28.82 18.15 -20.45
CA ASP A 33 -28.62 16.73 -20.72
C ASP A 33 -27.13 16.40 -20.59
N TYR A 34 -26.76 15.93 -19.40
CA TYR A 34 -25.40 15.53 -19.08
C TYR A 34 -24.91 14.41 -20.00
N ASP A 35 -25.80 13.49 -20.40
CA ASP A 35 -25.44 12.33 -21.20
C ASP A 35 -25.15 12.74 -22.65
N GLU A 36 -25.92 13.66 -23.22
CA GLU A 36 -25.67 14.20 -24.56
C GLU A 36 -24.30 14.92 -24.64
N VAL A 37 -23.91 15.63 -23.59
CA VAL A 37 -22.61 16.32 -23.51
C VAL A 37 -21.46 15.31 -23.45
N GLN A 38 -21.59 14.26 -22.61
CA GLN A 38 -20.58 13.21 -22.51
C GLN A 38 -20.43 12.42 -23.81
N GLU A 39 -21.53 12.09 -24.48
CA GLU A 39 -21.51 11.41 -25.76
C GLU A 39 -20.82 12.23 -26.85
N LYS A 40 -21.13 13.53 -26.97
CA LYS A 40 -20.45 14.41 -27.94
C LYS A 40 -18.95 14.44 -27.71
N GLN A 41 -18.54 14.65 -26.46
CA GLN A 41 -17.12 14.69 -26.10
C GLN A 41 -16.43 13.34 -26.35
N ALA A 42 -17.10 12.22 -26.07
CA ALA A 42 -16.57 10.90 -26.33
C ALA A 42 -16.45 10.64 -27.84
N ARG A 43 -17.47 10.98 -28.63
CA ARG A 43 -17.48 10.83 -30.10
C ARG A 43 -16.36 11.62 -30.77
N ASP A 44 -16.12 12.86 -30.34
CA ASP A 44 -15.00 13.69 -30.82
C ASP A 44 -13.63 13.04 -30.60
N THR A 45 -13.56 12.07 -29.69
CA THR A 45 -12.31 11.41 -29.27
C THR A 45 -12.21 9.95 -29.74
N GLY A 46 -13.17 9.51 -30.57
CA GLY A 46 -13.18 8.20 -31.21
C GLY A 46 -14.00 7.13 -30.49
N TRP A 47 -14.85 7.52 -29.53
CA TRP A 47 -15.86 6.62 -28.96
C TRP A 47 -17.05 6.47 -29.91
N VAL A 48 -17.67 5.30 -29.93
CA VAL A 48 -18.85 5.01 -30.75
C VAL A 48 -20.00 4.46 -29.91
N PRO A 49 -21.27 4.75 -30.27
CA PRO A 49 -22.43 4.13 -29.64
C PRO A 49 -22.41 2.61 -29.77
N ILE A 50 -23.18 1.93 -28.92
CA ILE A 50 -23.22 0.46 -28.90
C ILE A 50 -23.69 -0.14 -30.23
N ASP A 51 -24.57 0.56 -30.94
CA ASP A 51 -25.11 0.14 -32.24
C ASP A 51 -24.06 0.19 -33.37
N GLU A 52 -23.02 1.02 -33.19
CA GLU A 52 -21.91 1.20 -34.13
C GLU A 52 -20.63 0.48 -33.68
N TRP A 53 -20.69 -0.24 -32.55
CA TRP A 53 -19.53 -0.95 -32.00
C TRP A 53 -19.33 -2.30 -32.70
N GLU A 54 -18.20 -2.43 -33.39
CA GLU A 54 -17.85 -3.65 -34.15
C GLU A 54 -17.32 -4.81 -33.28
N GLY A 55 -17.18 -4.60 -31.96
CA GLY A 55 -16.62 -5.57 -31.03
C GLY A 55 -17.67 -6.40 -30.29
N LYS A 56 -17.22 -7.17 -29.28
CA LYS A 56 -18.16 -7.84 -28.37
C LYS A 56 -18.94 -6.77 -27.59
N PRO A 57 -20.27 -6.92 -27.42
CA PRO A 57 -21.08 -5.98 -26.65
C PRO A 57 -20.61 -5.83 -25.19
N GLU A 58 -20.01 -6.87 -24.62
CA GLU A 58 -19.50 -6.86 -23.24
C GLU A 58 -18.27 -5.95 -23.05
N ASP A 59 -17.49 -5.72 -24.12
CA ASP A 59 -16.29 -4.87 -24.07
C ASP A 59 -16.62 -3.39 -24.33
N TRP A 60 -17.86 -3.08 -24.70
CA TRP A 60 -18.32 -1.71 -24.91
C TRP A 60 -18.49 -0.96 -23.58
N ILE A 61 -18.14 0.32 -23.58
CA ILE A 61 -18.09 1.15 -22.38
C ILE A 61 -18.93 2.39 -22.62
N LYS A 62 -19.67 2.86 -21.60
CA LYS A 62 -20.45 4.12 -21.66
C LYS A 62 -19.54 5.35 -21.87
N ALA A 63 -20.08 6.39 -22.49
CA ALA A 63 -19.35 7.62 -22.85
C ALA A 63 -18.64 8.29 -21.66
N ASP A 64 -19.33 8.45 -20.52
CA ASP A 64 -18.76 9.02 -19.29
C ASP A 64 -17.52 8.22 -18.82
N VAL A 65 -17.65 6.90 -18.71
CA VAL A 65 -16.57 6.01 -18.27
C VAL A 65 -15.40 6.03 -19.26
N TYR A 66 -15.67 6.16 -20.57
CA TYR A 66 -14.62 6.31 -21.60
C TYR A 66 -13.83 7.61 -21.41
N ASN A 67 -14.52 8.74 -21.23
CA ASN A 67 -13.90 10.05 -21.03
C ASN A 67 -13.01 10.07 -19.78
N VAL A 68 -13.51 9.53 -18.66
CA VAL A 68 -12.75 9.40 -17.41
C VAL A 68 -11.52 8.51 -17.60
N ARG A 69 -11.68 7.34 -18.22
CA ARG A 69 -10.57 6.40 -18.45
C ARG A 69 -9.48 7.02 -19.33
N ARG A 70 -9.86 7.76 -20.37
CA ARG A 70 -8.93 8.47 -21.25
C ARG A 70 -8.18 9.56 -20.50
N GLY A 71 -8.88 10.34 -19.67
CA GLY A 71 -8.26 11.36 -18.81
C GLY A 71 -7.22 10.75 -17.85
N LEU A 72 -7.56 9.61 -17.22
CA LEU A 72 -6.65 8.87 -16.35
C LEU A 72 -5.42 8.32 -17.09
N VAL A 73 -5.60 7.79 -18.32
CA VAL A 73 -4.49 7.31 -19.15
C VAL A 73 -3.58 8.48 -19.56
N GLY A 74 -4.15 9.65 -19.87
CA GLY A 74 -3.40 10.87 -20.15
C GLY A 74 -2.55 11.30 -18.96
N GLU A 75 -3.13 11.36 -17.77
CA GLU A 75 -2.42 11.72 -16.54
C GLU A 75 -1.36 10.68 -16.17
N LEU A 76 -1.65 9.39 -16.33
CA LEU A 76 -0.66 8.32 -16.12
C LEU A 76 0.53 8.47 -17.08
N ARG A 77 0.29 8.81 -18.35
CA ARG A 77 1.36 9.04 -19.33
C ARG A 77 2.20 10.25 -18.93
N ARG A 78 1.56 11.32 -18.47
CA ARG A 78 2.24 12.52 -17.97
C ARG A 78 3.10 12.22 -16.74
N GLN A 79 2.56 11.49 -15.76
CA GLN A 79 3.31 11.07 -14.58
C GLN A 79 4.50 10.19 -14.93
N LYS A 80 4.35 9.24 -15.87
CA LYS A 80 5.48 8.43 -16.35
C LYS A 80 6.58 9.29 -16.97
N GLN A 81 6.20 10.30 -17.77
CA GLN A 81 7.18 11.20 -18.38
C GLN A 81 7.89 12.09 -17.35
N ILE A 82 7.16 12.56 -16.33
CA ILE A 82 7.73 13.30 -15.20
C ILE A 82 8.72 12.44 -14.43
N ASN A 83 8.34 11.19 -14.10
CA ASN A 83 9.19 10.26 -13.36
C ASN A 83 10.47 9.91 -14.13
N ALA A 84 10.36 9.63 -15.43
CA ALA A 84 11.54 9.42 -16.28
C ALA A 84 12.47 10.65 -16.27
N GLY A 85 11.89 11.86 -16.34
CA GLY A 85 12.68 13.10 -16.23
C GLY A 85 13.35 13.29 -14.86
N PHE A 86 12.77 12.77 -13.78
CA PHE A 86 13.42 12.77 -12.46
C PHE A 86 14.61 11.81 -12.40
N GLU A 87 14.48 10.60 -12.96
CA GLU A 87 15.58 9.64 -13.05
C GLU A 87 16.76 10.20 -13.84
N ASP A 88 16.49 10.84 -14.99
CA ASP A 88 17.52 11.50 -15.79
C ASP A 88 18.23 12.64 -15.04
N ARG A 89 17.47 13.44 -14.28
CA ARG A 89 18.05 14.50 -13.44
C ARG A 89 18.91 13.93 -12.31
N LEU A 90 18.46 12.86 -11.66
CA LEU A 90 19.24 12.19 -10.62
C LEU A 90 20.54 11.62 -11.19
N ASN A 91 20.48 10.99 -12.36
CA ASN A 91 21.66 10.49 -13.04
C ASN A 91 22.64 11.61 -13.41
N ASN A 92 22.14 12.74 -13.91
CA ASN A 92 22.96 13.91 -14.22
C ASN A 92 23.61 14.51 -12.96
N VAL A 93 22.85 14.68 -11.87
CA VAL A 93 23.39 15.15 -10.59
C VAL A 93 24.47 14.20 -10.07
N ASN A 94 24.25 12.89 -10.15
CA ASN A 94 25.24 11.88 -9.77
C ASN A 94 26.52 11.99 -10.62
N GLN A 95 26.40 12.21 -11.93
CA GLN A 95 27.55 12.41 -12.82
C GLN A 95 28.31 13.70 -12.50
N ILE A 96 27.61 14.81 -12.26
CA ILE A 96 28.22 16.08 -11.86
C ILE A 96 28.96 15.91 -10.53
N HIS A 97 28.33 15.27 -9.55
CA HIS A 97 28.94 15.02 -8.24
C HIS A 97 30.17 14.12 -8.35
N ALA A 98 30.10 13.06 -9.16
CA ALA A 98 31.25 12.19 -9.43
C ALA A 98 32.40 12.98 -10.09
N GLY A 99 32.09 13.85 -11.06
CA GLY A 99 33.08 14.72 -11.70
C GLY A 99 33.70 15.73 -10.73
N GLN A 100 32.90 16.33 -9.84
CA GLN A 100 33.40 17.23 -8.79
C GLN A 100 34.35 16.53 -7.82
N LEU A 101 34.00 15.31 -7.38
CA LEU A 101 34.88 14.49 -6.55
C LEU A 101 36.19 14.15 -7.27
N GLU A 102 36.15 13.87 -8.57
CA GLU A 102 37.34 13.61 -9.36
C GLU A 102 38.25 14.85 -9.46
N VAL A 103 37.68 16.04 -9.68
CA VAL A 103 38.43 17.31 -9.70
C VAL A 103 39.07 17.57 -8.34
N GLN A 104 38.31 17.48 -7.25
CA GLN A 104 38.83 17.66 -5.90
C GLN A 104 39.96 16.66 -5.59
N ARG A 105 39.82 15.41 -6.03
CA ARG A 105 40.86 14.41 -5.87
C ARG A 105 42.14 14.78 -6.64
N LYS A 106 42.00 15.23 -7.90
CA LYS A 106 43.14 15.68 -8.71
C LYS A 106 43.84 16.89 -8.10
N GLU A 107 43.08 17.84 -7.59
CA GLU A 107 43.61 19.02 -6.89
C GLU A 107 44.37 18.62 -5.62
N LEU A 108 43.80 17.73 -4.80
CA LEU A 108 44.47 17.22 -3.59
C LEU A 108 45.75 16.44 -3.93
N MET A 109 45.75 15.65 -5.00
CA MET A 109 46.93 14.93 -5.48
C MET A 109 48.03 15.90 -5.95
N ALA A 110 47.67 16.88 -6.79
CA ALA A 110 48.62 17.90 -7.24
C ALA A 110 49.19 18.70 -6.06
N ALA A 111 48.35 19.04 -5.08
CA ALA A 111 48.76 19.77 -3.90
C ALA A 111 49.60 18.91 -2.93
N ARG A 112 49.42 17.58 -2.93
CA ARG A 112 50.30 16.62 -2.23
C ARG A 112 51.67 16.60 -2.88
N ASP A 113 51.72 16.44 -4.19
CA ASP A 113 52.97 16.32 -4.94
C ASP A 113 53.79 17.62 -4.90
N ALA A 114 53.12 18.77 -4.94
CA ALA A 114 53.74 20.07 -4.71
C ALA A 114 54.35 20.18 -3.29
N ALA A 115 53.63 19.70 -2.25
CA ALA A 115 54.14 19.73 -0.89
C ALA A 115 55.37 18.82 -0.68
N ILE A 116 55.43 17.67 -1.38
CA ILE A 116 56.58 16.76 -1.37
C ILE A 116 57.79 17.39 -2.09
N LEU A 117 57.55 18.12 -3.18
CA LEU A 117 58.60 18.78 -3.96
C LEU A 117 59.21 19.98 -3.24
N ASP A 118 58.39 20.76 -2.53
CA ASP A 118 58.77 22.06 -1.98
C ASP A 118 59.19 22.00 -0.49
N GLY A 119 58.66 21.03 0.27
CA GLY A 119 58.87 20.94 1.71
C GLY A 119 59.58 19.66 2.12
N GLY A 120 60.68 19.78 2.88
CA GLY A 120 61.34 18.66 3.55
C GLY A 120 60.43 17.97 4.58
N GLU A 121 60.77 18.04 5.87
CA GLU A 121 60.00 17.33 6.91
C GLU A 121 58.55 17.85 7.06
N GLU A 122 58.35 19.16 6.91
CA GLU A 122 57.04 19.84 6.98
C GLU A 122 56.14 19.53 5.77
N GLY A 123 56.74 19.44 4.58
CA GLY A 123 56.04 19.05 3.35
C GLY A 123 55.53 17.60 3.40
N LEU A 124 56.27 16.72 4.08
CA LEU A 124 55.89 15.32 4.30
C LEU A 124 54.64 15.20 5.17
N GLU A 125 54.50 16.03 6.20
CA GLU A 125 53.34 16.04 7.10
C GLU A 125 52.09 16.58 6.39
N ILE A 126 52.25 17.64 5.59
CA ILE A 126 51.20 18.18 4.72
C ILE A 126 50.75 17.14 3.68
N ALA A 127 51.70 16.41 3.09
CA ALA A 127 51.42 15.36 2.12
C ALA A 127 50.66 14.18 2.75
N LYS A 128 51.00 13.78 3.98
CA LYS A 128 50.26 12.74 4.73
C LYS A 128 48.82 13.17 5.00
N ASN A 129 48.60 14.41 5.42
CA ASN A 129 47.25 14.93 5.65
C ASN A 129 46.41 14.97 4.36
N LYS A 130 47.00 15.36 3.23
CA LYS A 130 46.31 15.35 1.92
C LYS A 130 46.05 13.94 1.42
N GLN A 131 46.97 13.00 1.66
CA GLN A 131 46.78 11.59 1.35
C GLN A 131 45.60 11.01 2.15
N TYR A 132 45.49 11.33 3.44
CA TYR A 132 44.35 10.96 4.26
C TYR A 132 43.03 11.51 3.69
N GLN A 133 43.00 12.77 3.26
CA GLN A 133 41.81 13.35 2.62
C GLN A 133 41.44 12.62 1.31
N ILE A 134 42.42 12.28 0.47
CA ILE A 134 42.19 11.48 -0.74
C ILE A 134 41.63 10.09 -0.38
N ASP A 135 42.14 9.45 0.66
CA ASP A 135 41.70 8.13 1.10
C ASP A 135 40.28 8.18 1.69
N THR A 136 39.91 9.26 2.39
CA THR A 136 38.53 9.49 2.84
C THR A 136 37.56 9.75 1.69
N LEU A 137 37.99 10.44 0.63
CA LEU A 137 37.16 10.65 -0.58
C LEU A 137 37.02 9.38 -1.42
N ASN A 138 38.03 8.50 -1.40
CA ASN A 138 38.00 7.19 -2.08
C ASN A 138 37.23 6.13 -1.31
N SER A 139 37.13 6.30 0.01
CA SER A 139 36.25 5.49 0.82
C SER A 139 34.83 5.83 0.41
N ALA A 140 34.20 4.94 -0.38
CA ALA A 140 32.78 5.04 -0.69
C ALA A 140 32.02 5.35 0.61
N PRO A 141 30.97 6.20 0.58
CA PRO A 141 30.17 6.43 1.78
C PRO A 141 29.77 5.06 2.29
N GLN A 142 30.35 4.67 3.43
CA GLN A 142 29.84 3.55 4.19
C GLN A 142 28.39 3.92 4.38
N MET A 143 27.48 3.24 3.67
CA MET A 143 26.05 3.36 3.92
C MET A 143 25.95 3.29 5.43
N GLN A 144 25.55 4.40 6.06
CA GLN A 144 25.44 4.45 7.50
C GLN A 144 24.62 3.22 7.86
N SER A 145 25.27 2.22 8.46
CA SER A 145 24.61 0.97 8.79
C SER A 145 23.41 1.39 9.61
N LEU A 146 22.20 1.12 9.12
CA LEU A 146 21.00 1.49 9.85
C LEU A 146 21.19 0.99 11.29
N PRO A 147 20.84 1.81 12.30
CA PRO A 147 20.96 1.40 13.69
C PRO A 147 20.39 -0.01 13.84
N LEU A 148 21.13 -0.92 14.49
CA LEU A 148 20.78 -2.35 14.54
C LEU A 148 19.32 -2.58 14.98
N GLU A 149 18.85 -1.76 15.93
CA GLU A 149 17.47 -1.75 16.42
C GLU A 149 16.42 -1.51 15.32
N LEU A 150 16.70 -0.60 14.38
CA LEU A 150 15.81 -0.27 13.28
C LEU A 150 15.80 -1.41 12.24
N THR A 151 16.94 -2.04 12.00
CA THR A 151 17.04 -3.22 11.13
C THR A 151 16.22 -4.38 11.68
N GLU A 152 16.38 -4.71 12.96
CA GLU A 152 15.59 -5.76 13.62
C GLU A 152 14.08 -5.46 13.61
N TRP A 153 13.70 -4.20 13.79
CA TRP A 153 12.29 -3.81 13.75
C TRP A 153 11.69 -3.92 12.35
N ASN A 154 12.44 -3.52 11.31
CA ASN A 154 12.05 -3.68 9.91
C ASN A 154 11.91 -5.16 9.52
N GLU A 155 12.80 -6.03 10.00
CA GLU A 155 12.71 -7.48 9.79
C GLU A 155 11.45 -8.08 10.43
N ARG A 156 11.08 -7.63 11.64
CA ARG A 156 9.84 -8.08 12.31
C ARG A 156 8.58 -7.51 11.66
N ASN A 157 8.69 -6.40 10.94
CA ASN A 157 7.59 -5.69 10.33
C ASN A 157 7.81 -5.45 8.82
N PRO A 158 7.76 -6.49 7.97
CA PRO A 158 8.00 -6.35 6.52
C PRO A 158 7.02 -5.39 5.82
N TRP A 159 5.85 -5.13 6.44
CA TRP A 159 4.87 -4.19 5.94
C TRP A 159 5.37 -2.74 5.89
N ILE A 160 6.45 -2.39 6.60
CA ILE A 160 7.06 -1.05 6.57
C ILE A 160 7.73 -0.77 5.22
N SER A 161 8.34 -1.79 4.61
CA SER A 161 9.04 -1.64 3.32
C SER A 161 8.09 -1.58 2.14
N ILE A 162 6.84 -2.01 2.32
CA ILE A 162 5.81 -1.99 1.27
C ILE A 162 5.10 -0.63 1.31
N PRO A 163 5.05 0.14 0.21
CA PRO A 163 4.38 1.44 0.19
C PRO A 163 2.87 1.27 0.42
N GLY A 164 2.34 1.92 1.44
CA GLY A 164 0.92 1.86 1.82
C GLY A 164 0.60 2.84 2.95
N ALA A 165 -0.69 3.09 3.22
CA ALA A 165 -1.10 4.07 4.22
C ALA A 165 -0.49 3.80 5.61
N LYS A 166 -0.46 2.52 6.02
CA LYS A 166 0.11 2.09 7.30
C LYS A 166 1.62 2.33 7.38
N SER A 167 2.38 2.05 6.32
CA SER A 167 3.83 2.25 6.30
C SER A 167 4.20 3.72 6.20
N THR A 168 3.49 4.51 5.39
CA THR A 168 3.67 5.97 5.35
C THR A 168 3.40 6.59 6.72
N TYR A 169 2.32 6.18 7.39
CA TYR A 169 1.99 6.66 8.73
C TYR A 169 3.04 6.27 9.78
N ALA A 170 3.60 5.06 9.68
CA ALA A 170 4.71 4.62 10.54
C ALA A 170 5.97 5.46 10.33
N GLN A 171 6.33 5.71 9.06
CA GLN A 171 7.52 6.46 8.69
C GLN A 171 7.42 7.93 9.10
N THR A 172 6.25 8.56 8.97
CA THR A 172 6.03 9.95 9.41
C THR A 172 6.11 10.09 10.93
N LEU A 173 5.50 9.17 11.68
CA LEU A 173 5.60 9.14 13.14
C LEU A 173 7.04 8.91 13.61
N PHE A 174 7.77 8.01 12.95
CA PHE A 174 9.16 7.74 13.26
C PHE A 174 10.03 8.99 13.04
N ALA A 175 9.88 9.65 11.89
CA ALA A 175 10.58 10.91 11.58
C ALA A 175 10.22 12.03 12.57
N GLN A 176 8.95 12.15 12.94
CA GLN A 176 8.49 13.12 13.93
C GLN A 176 9.11 12.86 15.31
N SER A 177 9.16 11.60 15.74
CA SER A 177 9.75 11.21 17.03
C SER A 177 11.26 11.48 17.08
N LEU A 178 11.98 11.24 15.99
CA LEU A 178 13.40 11.60 15.90
C LEU A 178 13.60 13.13 15.94
N GLY A 179 12.72 13.89 15.27
CA GLY A 179 12.74 15.37 15.32
C GLY A 179 12.47 15.95 16.71
N GLN A 180 11.82 15.19 17.60
CA GLN A 180 11.61 15.54 19.00
C GLN A 180 12.80 15.19 19.92
N GLY A 181 13.86 14.61 19.36
CA GLY A 181 15.06 14.21 20.11
C GLY A 181 14.94 12.86 20.81
N ASN A 182 13.92 12.06 20.50
CA ASN A 182 13.80 10.72 21.05
C ASN A 182 14.85 9.78 20.45
N ASN A 183 15.36 8.84 21.25
CA ASN A 183 16.24 7.79 20.76
C ASN A 183 15.49 6.83 19.81
N VAL A 184 16.20 6.12 18.93
CA VAL A 184 15.65 5.19 17.94
C VAL A 184 14.74 4.14 18.59
N ALA A 185 15.17 3.47 19.67
CA ALA A 185 14.34 2.55 20.44
C ALA A 185 13.01 3.17 20.94
N GLN A 186 13.06 4.41 21.42
CA GLN A 186 11.87 5.11 21.94
C GLN A 186 10.93 5.49 20.79
N ALA A 187 11.50 5.92 19.66
CA ALA A 187 10.74 6.21 18.45
C ALA A 187 10.01 4.96 17.94
N ILE A 188 10.69 3.81 17.90
CA ILE A 188 10.09 2.52 17.51
C ILE A 188 8.92 2.17 18.45
N ALA A 189 9.11 2.29 19.77
CA ALA A 189 8.07 1.97 20.75
C ALA A 189 6.83 2.88 20.62
N LEU A 190 7.04 4.18 20.34
CA LEU A 190 5.95 5.12 20.09
C LEU A 190 5.20 4.80 18.79
N VAL A 191 5.94 4.48 17.73
CA VAL A 191 5.37 4.08 16.44
C VAL A 191 4.52 2.81 16.61
N ASP A 192 5.02 1.78 17.29
CA ASP A 192 4.27 0.54 17.54
C ASP A 192 2.99 0.80 18.35
N ARG A 193 3.03 1.72 19.33
CA ARG A 193 1.86 2.09 20.13
C ARG A 193 0.78 2.77 19.30
N GLU A 194 1.15 3.77 18.50
CA GLU A 194 0.19 4.52 17.68
C GLU A 194 -0.34 3.66 16.53
N ILE A 195 0.50 2.82 15.93
CA ILE A 195 0.06 1.89 14.88
C ILE A 195 -0.90 0.85 15.41
N SER A 196 -0.68 0.35 16.64
CA SER A 196 -1.62 -0.59 17.26
C SER A 196 -2.97 0.05 17.56
N ARG A 197 -3.01 1.38 17.73
CA ARG A 197 -4.24 2.16 17.97
C ARG A 197 -4.99 2.44 16.66
N GLU A 198 -4.28 2.89 15.64
CA GLU A 198 -4.86 3.31 14.35
C GLU A 198 -5.13 2.12 13.43
N TYR A 199 -4.30 1.09 13.50
CA TYR A 199 -4.41 -0.16 12.77
C TYR A 199 -4.51 -1.33 13.75
N PRO A 200 -5.62 -1.43 14.51
CA PRO A 200 -5.83 -2.55 15.42
C PRO A 200 -5.72 -3.83 14.61
N ALA A 201 -4.94 -4.80 15.11
CA ALA A 201 -4.77 -6.07 14.45
C ALA A 201 -6.16 -6.69 14.22
N GLY A 202 -6.59 -6.71 12.96
CA GLY A 202 -7.87 -7.33 12.59
C GLY A 202 -7.89 -8.74 13.16
N LYS A 203 -9.01 -9.13 13.79
CA LYS A 203 -9.22 -10.52 14.20
C LYS A 203 -8.97 -11.36 12.97
N ARG A 204 -7.84 -12.05 12.91
CA ARG A 204 -7.53 -12.94 11.79
C ARG A 204 -8.74 -13.88 11.68
N PRO A 205 -9.43 -13.94 10.53
CA PRO A 205 -10.39 -15.01 10.33
C PRO A 205 -9.61 -16.30 10.61
N LYS A 206 -10.10 -17.12 11.55
CA LYS A 206 -9.50 -18.43 11.77
C LYS A 206 -9.46 -19.08 10.38
N PRO A 207 -8.28 -19.50 9.88
CA PRO A 207 -8.26 -20.22 8.62
C PRO A 207 -9.25 -21.38 8.76
N PRO A 208 -10.12 -21.63 7.76
CA PRO A 208 -10.90 -22.85 7.77
C PRO A 208 -9.90 -23.99 7.97
N MET A 209 -10.10 -24.79 9.02
CA MET A 209 -9.24 -25.94 9.26
C MET A 209 -9.29 -26.78 7.98
N SER A 210 -8.20 -26.77 7.22
CA SER A 210 -8.04 -27.67 6.10
C SER A 210 -8.01 -29.08 6.67
N GLU A 211 -8.93 -29.94 6.23
CA GLU A 211 -8.83 -31.39 6.34
C GLU A 211 -7.59 -31.84 5.55
N GLN A 212 -6.40 -31.64 6.12
CA GLN A 212 -5.17 -32.15 5.56
C GLN A 212 -4.32 -32.71 6.69
N GLU A 213 -4.40 -34.03 6.78
CA GLU A 213 -3.43 -35.00 7.25
C GLU A 213 -2.17 -34.49 7.99
N GLY A 214 -1.95 -35.05 9.19
CA GLY A 214 -0.60 -35.37 9.63
C GLY A 214 0.16 -34.32 10.44
N GLY A 215 -0.50 -33.49 11.24
CA GLY A 215 0.17 -32.62 12.21
C GLY A 215 0.16 -33.18 13.62
N SER A 216 1.32 -33.66 14.11
CA SER A 216 1.57 -34.11 15.48
C SER A 216 0.91 -33.22 16.53
N ARG A 217 -0.09 -33.76 17.26
CA ARG A 217 -0.72 -33.06 18.39
C ARG A 217 0.23 -33.02 19.59
N PRO A 218 0.33 -31.88 20.30
CA PRO A 218 1.24 -31.74 21.43
C PRO A 218 0.79 -32.61 22.61
N ARG A 219 1.75 -33.28 23.25
CA ARG A 219 1.58 -34.00 24.53
C ARG A 219 0.93 -33.05 25.55
N GLY A 220 -0.24 -33.41 26.06
CA GLY A 220 -0.77 -32.75 27.26
C GLY A 220 -2.28 -32.71 27.45
N TYR A 221 -3.13 -33.29 26.59
CA TYR A 221 -4.56 -33.30 26.85
C TYR A 221 -4.96 -34.46 27.77
N LYS A 222 -5.33 -34.11 29.01
CA LYS A 222 -5.80 -35.03 30.03
C LYS A 222 -7.07 -35.75 29.56
N LYS A 223 -7.04 -37.08 29.64
CA LYS A 223 -8.10 -38.01 29.26
C LYS A 223 -9.26 -37.87 30.24
N SER A 224 -10.25 -37.04 29.92
CA SER A 224 -11.58 -37.16 30.51
C SER A 224 -12.29 -38.35 29.86
N GLU A 225 -13.12 -39.05 30.64
CA GLU A 225 -13.83 -40.28 30.31
C GLU A 225 -14.91 -40.10 29.24
N LEU A 226 -14.54 -39.55 28.09
CA LEU A 226 -15.42 -39.42 26.94
C LEU A 226 -15.57 -40.79 26.28
N LYS A 227 -16.82 -41.22 26.16
CA LYS A 227 -17.24 -42.43 25.46
C LYS A 227 -16.60 -42.40 24.07
N LEU A 228 -15.81 -43.44 23.77
CA LEU A 228 -15.12 -43.59 22.49
C LEU A 228 -16.15 -43.53 21.35
N THR A 229 -15.92 -42.68 20.36
CA THR A 229 -16.75 -42.61 19.16
C THR A 229 -16.02 -43.26 17.98
N MET A 230 -16.73 -43.59 16.89
CA MET A 230 -16.11 -44.20 15.70
C MET A 230 -14.99 -43.32 15.11
N GLY A 231 -15.07 -42.00 15.27
CA GLY A 231 -14.02 -41.07 14.85
C GLY A 231 -12.74 -41.11 15.70
N ASP A 232 -12.79 -41.76 16.87
CA ASP A 232 -11.63 -41.92 17.77
C ASP A 232 -10.91 -43.27 17.57
N ILE A 233 -11.38 -44.09 16.63
CA ILE A 233 -10.73 -45.35 16.23
C ILE A 233 -9.51 -45.03 15.36
N THR A 234 -8.38 -45.64 15.68
CA THR A 234 -7.15 -45.47 14.89
C THR A 234 -7.26 -46.22 13.56
N GLN A 235 -6.52 -45.79 12.53
CA GLN A 235 -6.53 -46.48 11.23
C GLN A 235 -6.14 -47.96 11.33
N GLN A 236 -5.29 -48.33 12.28
CA GLN A 236 -4.90 -49.71 12.50
C GLN A 236 -6.04 -50.55 13.06
N GLU A 237 -6.79 -50.01 14.04
CA GLU A 237 -7.98 -50.68 14.59
C GLU A 237 -9.09 -50.77 13.55
N GLN A 238 -9.29 -49.72 12.74
CA GLN A 238 -10.24 -49.74 11.64
C GLN A 238 -9.89 -50.84 10.63
N ARG A 239 -8.61 -50.95 10.23
CA ARG A 239 -8.13 -52.04 9.37
C ARG A 239 -8.35 -53.42 9.98
N MET A 240 -8.21 -53.58 11.30
CA MET A 240 -8.48 -54.86 11.96
C MET A 240 -9.96 -55.21 11.98
N ILE A 241 -10.83 -54.21 12.15
CA ILE A 241 -12.28 -54.39 12.05
C ILE A 241 -12.66 -54.81 10.62
N ASP A 242 -12.14 -54.09 9.63
CA ASP A 242 -12.41 -54.33 8.21
C ASP A 242 -11.84 -55.69 7.72
N ALA A 243 -10.73 -56.14 8.30
CA ALA A 243 -10.10 -57.41 7.97
C ALA A 243 -10.85 -58.63 8.53
N MET A 244 -11.76 -58.44 9.50
CA MET A 244 -12.51 -59.54 10.13
C MET A 244 -14.03 -59.35 10.06
N PRO A 245 -14.62 -59.22 8.86
CA PRO A 245 -16.05 -58.90 8.71
C PRO A 245 -16.95 -59.97 9.36
N ASN A 246 -16.53 -61.24 9.35
CA ASN A 246 -17.28 -62.33 9.99
C ASN A 246 -17.27 -62.28 11.53
N ALA A 247 -16.23 -61.70 12.15
CA ALA A 247 -16.13 -61.58 13.61
C ALA A 247 -16.97 -60.42 14.16
N TRP A 248 -17.31 -59.47 13.29
CA TRP A 248 -18.09 -58.26 13.60
C TRP A 248 -19.49 -58.30 12.99
N ALA A 249 -19.82 -59.32 12.19
CA ALA A 249 -21.15 -59.51 11.62
C ALA A 249 -22.22 -59.56 12.71
N GLY A 250 -23.19 -58.63 12.62
CA GLY A 250 -24.31 -58.53 13.57
C GLY A 250 -24.01 -57.79 14.88
N LYS A 251 -22.79 -57.26 15.07
CA LYS A 251 -22.46 -56.42 16.23
C LYS A 251 -22.78 -54.96 15.95
N THR A 252 -23.30 -54.24 16.95
CA THR A 252 -23.55 -52.80 16.85
C THR A 252 -22.27 -52.01 17.06
N ASP A 253 -22.20 -50.80 16.51
CA ASP A 253 -21.04 -49.90 16.65
C ASP A 253 -20.60 -49.70 18.10
N THR A 254 -21.56 -49.68 19.03
CA THR A 254 -21.30 -49.60 20.47
C THR A 254 -20.54 -50.81 21.03
N GLN A 255 -20.81 -52.01 20.51
CA GLN A 255 -20.12 -53.24 20.90
C GLN A 255 -18.71 -53.30 20.30
N ILE A 256 -18.53 -52.80 19.08
CA ILE A 256 -17.22 -52.66 18.43
C ILE A 256 -16.37 -51.66 19.21
N LEU A 257 -16.91 -50.48 19.54
CA LEU A 257 -16.24 -49.45 20.32
C LEU A 257 -15.88 -49.92 21.73
N LYS A 258 -16.74 -50.74 22.36
CA LYS A 258 -16.42 -51.35 23.65
C LYS A 258 -15.27 -52.34 23.54
N ALA A 259 -15.25 -53.20 22.52
CA ALA A 259 -14.15 -54.13 22.29
C ALA A 259 -12.82 -53.42 22.00
N VAL A 260 -12.85 -52.31 21.24
CA VAL A 260 -11.67 -51.47 21.00
C VAL A 260 -11.21 -50.77 22.29
N ALA A 261 -12.14 -50.26 23.09
CA ALA A 261 -11.82 -49.64 24.38
C ALA A 261 -11.22 -50.64 25.38
N ASP A 262 -11.70 -51.88 25.39
CA ASP A 262 -11.17 -52.97 26.22
C ASP A 262 -9.79 -53.43 25.72
N ALA A 263 -9.57 -53.54 24.41
CA ALA A 263 -8.28 -53.86 23.80
C ALA A 263 -7.19 -52.80 24.07
N ARG A 264 -7.57 -51.53 24.26
CA ARG A 264 -6.64 -50.45 24.66
C ARG A 264 -6.28 -50.45 26.15
N LYS A 265 -7.00 -51.21 26.98
CA LYS A 265 -6.80 -51.31 28.43
C LYS A 265 -6.05 -52.57 28.86
N GLY A 266 -6.06 -53.61 28.02
CA GLY A 266 -5.22 -54.81 28.17
C GLY A 266 -3.81 -54.59 27.65
#